data_AF-A0A3C0KAC3-F1
#
_entry.id   AF-A0A3C0KAC3-F1
#
_cell.length_a   1.000
_cell.length_b   1.000
_cell.length_c   1.000
_cell.angle_alpha   90.00
_cell.angle_beta   90.00
_cell.angle_gamma   90.00
#
_symmetry.space_group_name_H-M   'P 1'
#
loop_
_entity.id
_entity.type
_entity.pdbx_description
1 polymer ?
#
loop_
_entity_poly.entity_id
_entity_poly.type
_entity_poly.pdbx_seq_one_letter_code
_entity_poly.pdbx_strand_id
1 'polypeptide(L)' 'MTNAVIVSTARTPLAKSWKGAFNMTHGATLGGHVVQHAVQRAGI' A
#
# COMPACT_ATOMS: atom_id res chain seq x y z
N MET A 1 -17.28 14.64 -18.28
CA MET A 1 -16.93 13.35 -17.64
C MET A 1 -15.55 13.50 -16.99
N THR A 2 -15.42 14.35 -15.97
CA THR A 2 -14.11 14.80 -15.45
C THR A 2 -14.05 14.76 -13.93
N ASN A 3 -14.94 13.98 -13.31
CA ASN A 3 -14.96 13.87 -11.86
C ASN A 3 -13.88 12.86 -11.44
N ALA A 4 -12.87 13.34 -10.72
CA ALA A 4 -11.90 12.47 -10.08
C ALA A 4 -12.58 11.71 -8.94
N VAL A 5 -12.50 10.38 -8.97
CA VAL A 5 -13.07 9.50 -7.96
C VAL A 5 -11.99 8.55 -7.41
N ILE A 6 -12.12 8.18 -6.15
CA ILE A 6 -11.24 7.19 -5.51
C ILE A 6 -11.90 5.82 -5.64
N VAL A 7 -11.33 4.95 -6.46
CA VAL A 7 -11.91 3.62 -6.77
C VAL A 7 -11.50 2.56 -5.74
N SER A 8 -10.29 2.67 -5.18
CA SER A 8 -9.76 1.73 -4.20
C SER A 8 -8.68 2.38 -3.36
N THR A 9 -8.53 1.91 -2.12
CA THR A 9 -7.45 2.33 -1.22
C THR A 9 -6.86 1.12 -0.49
N ALA A 10 -5.56 1.18 -0.22
CA ALA A 10 -4.86 0.19 0.59
C ALA A 10 -3.69 0.86 1.31
N ARG A 11 -3.21 0.23 2.38
CA ARG A 11 -2.03 0.65 3.15
C ARG A 11 -1.39 -0.54 3.84
N THR A 12 -0.12 -0.39 4.18
CA THR A 12 0.54 -1.30 5.12
C THR A 12 0.11 -0.99 6.56
N PRO A 13 0.32 -1.93 7.49
CA PRO A 13 0.38 -1.62 8.92
C PRO A 13 1.44 -0.54 9.23
N LEU A 14 1.32 0.08 10.40
CA LEU A 14 2.39 0.91 10.93
C LEU A 14 3.21 0.09 11.91
N ALA A 15 4.52 0.10 11.73
CA ALA A 15 5.47 -0.52 12.64
C ALA A 15 6.37 0.54 13.26
N LYS A 16 6.92 0.24 14.44
CA LYS A 16 7.89 1.11 15.11
C LYS A 16 9.14 1.30 14.24
N SER A 17 9.62 2.53 14.10
CA SER A 17 10.90 2.80 13.43
C SER A 17 12.05 2.08 14.16
N TRP A 18 13.06 1.63 13.41
CA TRP A 18 14.28 0.95 13.89
C TRP A 18 14.12 -0.42 14.56
N LYS A 19 13.03 -0.67 15.28
CA LYS A 19 12.85 -1.90 16.08
C LYS A 19 11.49 -2.58 15.82
N GLY A 20 10.82 -2.24 14.72
CA GLY A 20 9.51 -2.78 14.36
C GLY A 20 9.58 -3.88 13.31
N ALA A 21 8.40 -4.43 12.99
CA ALA A 21 8.25 -5.57 12.07
C ALA A 21 8.78 -5.32 10.64
N PHE A 22 8.83 -4.07 10.17
CA PHE A 22 9.32 -3.72 8.84
C PHE A 22 10.77 -3.23 8.81
N ASN A 23 11.56 -3.46 9.86
CA ASN A 23 12.92 -2.92 9.95
C ASN A 23 13.86 -3.37 8.83
N MET A 24 13.64 -4.58 8.29
CA MET A 24 14.43 -5.14 7.19
C MET A 24 13.68 -5.13 5.85
N THR A 25 12.53 -4.46 5.77
CA THR A 25 11.71 -4.40 4.55
C THR A 25 11.95 -3.09 3.82
N HIS A 26 12.36 -3.16 2.56
CA HIS A 26 12.61 -1.97 1.76
C HIS A 26 11.30 -1.23 1.40
N GLY A 27 11.37 0.10 1.31
CA GLY A 27 10.20 0.94 1.01
C GLY A 27 9.53 0.57 -0.32
N ALA A 28 10.30 0.23 -1.35
CA ALA A 28 9.72 -0.20 -2.63
C ALA A 28 8.92 -1.52 -2.50
N THR A 29 9.36 -2.45 -1.63
CA THR A 29 8.63 -3.70 -1.37
C THR A 29 7.30 -3.42 -0.68
N LEU A 30 7.29 -2.53 0.33
CA LEU A 30 6.06 -2.10 1.00
C LEU A 30 5.11 -1.39 0.01
N GLY A 31 5.66 -0.54 -0.86
CA GLY A 31 4.91 0.14 -1.93
C GLY A 31 4.28 -0.87 -2.90
N GLY A 32 5.06 -1.84 -3.39
CA GLY A 32 4.56 -2.90 -4.28
C GLY A 32 3.45 -3.73 -3.65
N HIS A 33 3.60 -4.10 -2.37
CA HIS A 33 2.56 -4.83 -1.63
C HIS A 33 1.24 -4.05 -1.55
N VAL A 34 1.30 -2.74 -1.28
CA VAL A 34 0.09 -1.89 -1.23
C VAL A 34 -0.54 -1.73 -2.61
N VAL A 35 0.27 -1.51 -3.66
CA VAL A 35 -0.23 -1.39 -5.04
C VAL A 35 -0.95 -2.67 -5.46
N GLN A 36 -0.36 -3.84 -5.21
CA GLN A 36 -0.99 -5.13 -5.53
C GLN A 36 -2.38 -5.25 -4.89
N HIS A 37 -2.53 -4.92 -3.61
CA HIS A 37 -3.83 -4.98 -2.93
C HIS A 37 -4.81 -3.89 -3.40
N ALA A 38 -4.34 -2.69 -3.72
CA ALA A 38 -5.19 -1.62 -4.23
C ALA A 38 -5.80 -2.00 -5.59
N VAL A 39 -4.99 -2.55 -6.48
CA VAL A 39 -5.39 -3.06 -7.80
C VAL A 39 -6.35 -4.23 -7.67
N GLN A 40 -6.00 -5.25 -6.86
CA GLN A 40 -6.86 -6.41 -6.63
C GLN A 40 -8.27 -6.04 -6.10
N ARG A 41 -8.35 -5.06 -5.18
CA ARG A 41 -9.63 -4.56 -4.64
C ARG A 41 -10.44 -3.76 -5.66
N ALA A 42 -9.77 -3.05 -6.56
CA ALA A 42 -10.40 -2.32 -7.65
C ALA A 42 -10.93 -3.25 -8.75
N GLY A 43 -10.46 -4.51 -8.81
CA GLY A 43 -10.88 -5.49 -9.81
C GLY A 43 -10.40 -5.14 -11.22
N ILE A 44 -9.22 -4.52 -11.32
CA ILE A 44 -8.57 -4.11 -12.57
C ILE A 44 -7.23 -4.83 -12.76
#